data_AF-A0A7C4YMS4-F1
#
_entry.id   AF-A0A7C4YMS4-F1
#
_cell.length_a   1.000
_cell.length_b   1.000
_cell.length_c   1.000
_cell.angle_alpha   90.00
_cell.angle_beta   90.00
_cell.angle_gamma   90.00
#
_symmetry.space_group_name_H-M   'P 1'
#
loop_
_entity.id
_entity.type
_entity.pdbx_description
1 polymer ?
#
loop_
_entity_poly.entity_id
_entity_poly.type
_entity_poly.pdbx_seq_one_letter_code
_entity_poly.pdbx_strand_id
1 'polypeptide(L)'
;MVVLGASPCFALPLPTGTAGQTIDRKDFIPHRKHQQLAGKLIGVLVPSPQPILTLEGRSGPADQLCFAANGASYRWIYVQVEQNPSIGNIMLPVGSGKERKRFDRLSLATPATVKQFGLDGDYALVEVEVNDGLGSPPDDSFVASKMRRIDGTGAFPLKLPQFVEAVRNKYEEFQKDSAKLIDEGLGKAAEAMLKNEKPTGPREKEEVIFVSWNNNTERLHVRFRTRITDGRYQYAGGVNIELGPAPANTAKPGTAPPPRLPNGLRYGKQFGVEFGMAYEAAKDGKIVREASLPIETFSRQLPAPAIFDRAKPKK
;
A
#
# COMPACT_ATOMS: atom_id res chain seq x y z
N MET A 1 46.69 -44.48 -27.93
CA MET A 1 45.32 -43.92 -27.98
C MET A 1 44.94 -43.52 -26.57
N VAL A 2 45.05 -42.22 -26.24
CA VAL A 2 44.83 -41.68 -24.89
C VAL A 2 43.41 -41.12 -24.84
N VAL A 3 42.56 -41.72 -24.01
CA VAL A 3 41.18 -41.25 -23.78
C VAL A 3 41.24 -40.23 -22.64
N LEU A 4 41.07 -38.94 -22.97
CA LEU A 4 40.91 -37.87 -21.99
C LEU A 4 39.49 -37.94 -21.42
N GLY A 5 39.37 -38.38 -20.16
CA GLY A 5 38.12 -38.35 -19.42
C GLY A 5 37.72 -36.92 -19.06
N ALA A 6 36.56 -36.48 -19.54
CA ALA A 6 35.96 -35.22 -19.15
C ALA A 6 35.40 -35.36 -17.72
N SER A 7 35.97 -34.61 -16.77
CA SER A 7 35.42 -34.51 -15.42
C SER A 7 34.06 -33.80 -15.46
N PRO A 8 33.01 -34.34 -14.83
CA PRO A 8 31.75 -33.64 -14.70
C PRO A 8 31.94 -32.38 -13.84
N CYS A 9 31.64 -31.23 -14.43
CA CYS A 9 31.51 -29.96 -13.70
C CYS A 9 30.27 -30.06 -12.80
N PHE A 10 30.46 -30.36 -11.53
CA PHE A 10 29.41 -30.18 -10.54
C PHE A 10 29.21 -28.68 -10.33
N ALA A 11 28.10 -28.15 -10.84
CA ALA A 11 27.68 -26.79 -10.54
C ALA A 11 27.47 -26.67 -9.03
N LEU A 12 28.35 -25.91 -8.37
CA LEU A 12 28.16 -25.54 -6.97
C LEU A 12 26.83 -24.78 -6.84
N PRO A 13 26.00 -25.08 -5.82
CA PRO A 13 24.80 -24.29 -5.56
C PRO A 13 25.21 -22.84 -5.34
N LEU A 14 24.72 -21.95 -6.21
CA LEU A 14 24.85 -20.51 -6.03
C LEU A 14 24.24 -20.15 -4.68
N PRO A 15 24.93 -19.36 -3.83
CA PRO A 15 24.33 -18.84 -2.61
C PRO A 15 23.07 -18.05 -2.97
N THR A 16 21.91 -18.63 -2.69
CA THR A 16 20.61 -18.01 -2.91
C THR A 16 20.40 -16.96 -1.84
N GLY A 17 20.56 -15.69 -2.23
CA GLY A 17 20.07 -14.52 -1.50
C GLY A 17 21.06 -13.97 -0.46
N THR A 18 21.53 -12.76 -0.69
CA THR A 18 22.15 -11.90 0.33
C THR A 18 21.08 -11.48 1.33
N ALA A 19 20.72 -12.37 2.25
CA ALA A 19 19.99 -11.99 3.45
C ALA A 19 20.82 -10.94 4.21
N GLY A 20 20.23 -9.79 4.53
CA GLY A 20 20.88 -8.82 5.42
C GLY A 20 20.94 -7.37 4.96
N GLN A 21 20.23 -6.98 3.90
CA GLN A 21 20.13 -5.54 3.61
C GLN A 21 19.02 -4.89 4.43
N THR A 22 19.41 -3.97 5.31
CA THR A 22 18.50 -3.06 5.99
C THR A 22 18.05 -1.96 5.04
N ILE A 23 16.74 -1.70 4.98
CA ILE A 23 16.17 -0.56 4.24
C ILE A 23 15.85 0.55 5.23
N ASP A 24 16.20 1.80 4.89
CA ASP A 24 15.81 2.98 5.66
C ASP A 24 14.28 3.08 5.71
N ARG A 25 13.73 3.30 6.91
CA ARG A 25 12.28 3.38 7.14
C ARG A 25 11.59 4.40 6.24
N LYS A 26 12.24 5.53 5.94
CA LYS A 26 11.69 6.58 5.05
C LYS A 26 11.56 6.11 3.60
N ASP A 27 12.31 5.08 3.21
CA ASP A 27 12.34 4.52 1.86
C ASP A 27 11.62 3.17 1.80
N PHE A 28 11.11 2.67 2.93
CA PHE A 28 10.54 1.33 3.05
C PHE A 28 9.16 1.21 2.41
N ILE A 29 8.23 2.12 2.68
CA ILE A 29 7.03 2.28 1.84
C ILE A 29 7.26 3.54 1.02
N PRO A 30 7.08 3.50 -0.31
CA PRO A 30 7.34 4.68 -1.12
C PRO A 30 6.52 5.88 -0.65
N HIS A 31 7.21 6.92 -0.17
CA HIS A 31 6.63 8.26 -0.02
C HIS A 31 6.66 9.04 -1.34
N ARG A 32 7.24 8.45 -2.40
CA ARG A 32 7.25 9.04 -3.73
C ARG A 32 5.80 9.16 -4.21
N LYS A 33 5.39 10.40 -4.44
CA LYS A 33 4.18 10.74 -5.18
C LYS A 33 4.18 10.06 -6.55
N HIS A 34 3.07 10.22 -7.26
CA HIS A 34 2.85 9.68 -8.59
C HIS A 34 4.00 10.05 -9.56
N GLN A 35 4.42 9.12 -10.41
CA GLN A 35 5.46 9.33 -11.43
C GLN A 35 4.86 9.31 -12.83
N GLN A 36 5.38 10.09 -13.78
CA GLN A 36 4.90 10.06 -15.16
C GLN A 36 4.83 8.62 -15.70
N LEU A 37 3.69 8.27 -16.30
CA LEU A 37 3.45 6.98 -16.91
C LEU A 37 3.59 7.10 -18.43
N ALA A 38 4.28 6.12 -19.04
CA ALA A 38 4.29 5.95 -20.48
C ALA A 38 2.89 5.59 -21.00
N GLY A 39 2.66 5.79 -22.30
CA GLY A 39 1.41 5.41 -22.97
C GLY A 39 1.09 3.93 -22.90
N LYS A 40 2.10 3.09 -22.73
CA LYS A 40 1.96 1.66 -22.52
C LYS A 40 3.02 1.20 -21.52
N LEU A 41 2.61 0.45 -20.50
CA LEU A 41 3.51 -0.06 -19.48
C LEU A 41 2.94 -1.28 -18.75
N ILE A 42 3.80 -1.95 -17.97
CA ILE A 42 3.41 -3.03 -17.08
C ILE A 42 3.26 -2.47 -15.66
N GLY A 43 2.24 -2.94 -14.95
CA GLY A 43 2.05 -2.65 -13.53
C GLY A 43 1.25 -3.72 -12.83
N VAL A 44 1.02 -3.49 -11.54
CA VAL A 44 0.18 -4.37 -10.72
C VAL A 44 -1.18 -3.72 -10.54
N LEU A 45 -2.24 -4.47 -10.80
CA LEU A 45 -3.58 -4.16 -10.35
C LEU A 45 -3.71 -4.66 -8.90
N VAL A 46 -3.94 -3.73 -7.98
CA VAL A 46 -3.91 -3.96 -6.54
C VAL A 46 -5.34 -3.93 -5.98
N PRO A 47 -5.84 -5.05 -5.40
CA PRO A 47 -7.06 -5.05 -4.63
C PRO A 47 -6.85 -4.41 -3.25
N SER A 48 -7.96 -3.92 -2.67
CA SER A 48 -8.00 -3.36 -1.30
C SER A 48 -6.87 -2.35 -1.01
N PRO A 49 -6.68 -1.31 -1.85
CA PRO A 49 -5.54 -0.39 -1.73
C PRO A 49 -5.64 0.54 -0.52
N GLN A 50 -6.77 0.55 0.19
CA GLN A 50 -7.10 1.54 1.22
C GLN A 50 -6.03 1.69 2.32
N PRO A 51 -5.36 0.65 2.83
CA PRO A 51 -4.29 0.85 3.82
C PRO A 51 -3.17 1.76 3.32
N ILE A 52 -2.72 1.60 2.07
CA ILE A 52 -1.71 2.48 1.45
C ILE A 52 -2.27 3.88 1.21
N LEU A 53 -3.49 3.98 0.68
CA LEU A 53 -4.15 5.27 0.44
C LEU A 53 -4.29 6.08 1.73
N THR A 54 -4.70 5.45 2.83
CA THR A 54 -4.86 6.09 4.14
C THR A 54 -3.54 6.70 4.64
N LEU A 55 -2.41 6.01 4.45
CA LEU A 55 -1.09 6.54 4.83
C LEU A 55 -0.72 7.83 4.08
N GLU A 56 -1.30 8.02 2.92
CA GLU A 56 -1.08 9.18 2.06
C GLU A 56 -2.20 10.23 2.21
N GLY A 57 -3.12 10.03 3.14
CA GLY A 57 -4.27 10.92 3.36
C GLY A 57 -5.34 10.82 2.26
N ARG A 58 -5.39 9.70 1.53
CA ARG A 58 -6.34 9.44 0.45
C ARG A 58 -7.39 8.41 0.87
N SER A 59 -8.59 8.53 0.30
CA SER A 59 -9.69 7.59 0.52
C SER A 59 -10.44 7.36 -0.78
N GLY A 60 -11.06 6.19 -0.91
CA GLY A 60 -11.96 5.91 -2.03
C GLY A 60 -12.87 4.71 -1.71
N PRO A 61 -13.63 4.22 -2.70
CA PRO A 61 -14.54 3.09 -2.51
C PRO A 61 -13.83 1.85 -1.99
N ALA A 62 -14.51 1.05 -1.16
CA ALA A 62 -13.93 -0.13 -0.52
C ALA A 62 -13.53 -1.23 -1.53
N ASP A 63 -14.24 -1.31 -2.65
CA ASP A 63 -14.04 -2.27 -3.73
C ASP A 63 -13.19 -1.71 -4.89
N GLN A 64 -12.59 -0.53 -4.72
CA GLN A 64 -11.74 0.06 -5.76
C GLN A 64 -10.46 -0.76 -5.95
N LEU A 65 -10.00 -0.81 -7.20
CA LEU A 65 -8.70 -1.31 -7.59
C LEU A 65 -7.78 -0.13 -7.90
N CYS A 66 -6.51 -0.25 -7.55
CA CYS A 66 -5.50 0.73 -7.90
C CYS A 66 -4.41 0.14 -8.79
N PHE A 67 -3.70 1.00 -9.50
CA PHE A 67 -2.53 0.64 -10.29
C PHE A 67 -1.23 1.01 -9.57
N ALA A 68 -0.26 0.11 -9.60
CA ALA A 68 1.05 0.32 -9.01
C ALA A 68 2.17 -0.02 -10.01
N ALA A 69 3.04 0.97 -10.28
CA ALA A 69 4.21 0.79 -11.14
C ALA A 69 5.41 1.59 -10.60
N ASN A 70 6.61 1.10 -10.89
CA ASN A 70 7.90 1.73 -10.62
C ASN A 70 8.12 2.17 -9.15
N GLY A 71 7.51 1.44 -8.22
CA GLY A 71 7.58 1.77 -6.80
C GLY A 71 6.99 3.15 -6.46
N ALA A 72 6.07 3.68 -7.26
CA ALA A 72 5.33 4.90 -6.96
C ALA A 72 4.07 4.59 -6.13
N SER A 73 3.50 5.64 -5.54
CA SER A 73 2.17 5.61 -4.93
C SER A 73 1.10 5.04 -5.87
N TYR A 74 0.11 4.35 -5.30
CA TYR A 74 -1.02 3.78 -6.02
C TYR A 74 -1.82 4.84 -6.77
N ARG A 75 -2.29 4.53 -7.98
CA ARG A 75 -3.12 5.43 -8.77
C ARG A 75 -4.53 4.88 -8.94
N TRP A 76 -5.53 5.75 -8.90
CA TRP A 76 -6.87 5.37 -9.31
C TRP A 76 -6.90 5.12 -10.81
N ILE A 77 -7.65 4.10 -11.21
CA ILE A 77 -7.82 3.76 -12.61
C ILE A 77 -9.27 4.04 -12.97
N TYR A 78 -9.48 4.81 -14.03
CA TYR A 78 -10.76 4.88 -14.70
C TYR A 78 -10.76 3.91 -15.89
N VAL A 79 -11.86 3.22 -16.09
CA VAL A 79 -12.07 2.32 -17.24
C VAL A 79 -13.32 2.76 -17.98
N GLN A 80 -13.29 2.69 -19.31
CA GLN A 80 -14.48 2.90 -20.11
C GLN A 80 -15.43 1.72 -19.92
N VAL A 81 -16.73 2.01 -19.77
CA VAL A 81 -17.77 1.00 -19.61
C VAL A 81 -18.91 1.25 -20.57
N GLU A 82 -19.38 0.19 -21.21
CA GLU A 82 -20.51 0.27 -22.15
C GLU A 82 -21.84 0.47 -21.41
N GLN A 83 -21.99 -0.08 -20.21
CA GLN A 83 -23.26 -0.05 -19.47
C GLN A 83 -23.07 0.64 -18.12
N ASN A 84 -24.03 1.49 -17.75
CA ASN A 84 -24.12 2.16 -16.45
C ASN A 84 -22.83 2.89 -16.02
N PRO A 85 -22.27 3.79 -16.85
CA PRO A 85 -21.11 4.57 -16.44
C PRO A 85 -21.45 5.43 -15.22
N SER A 86 -20.62 5.32 -14.18
CA SER A 86 -20.75 6.16 -12.98
C SER A 86 -20.23 7.58 -13.20
N ILE A 87 -19.45 7.80 -14.26
CA ILE A 87 -18.88 9.09 -14.67
C ILE A 87 -19.21 9.29 -16.15
N GLY A 88 -20.06 10.28 -16.45
CA GLY A 88 -20.45 10.57 -17.84
C GLY A 88 -19.28 10.97 -18.72
N ASN A 89 -18.42 11.87 -18.24
CA ASN A 89 -17.15 12.23 -18.88
C ASN A 89 -16.18 12.88 -17.87
N ILE A 90 -14.89 12.87 -18.20
CA ILE A 90 -13.84 13.58 -17.45
C ILE A 90 -12.80 14.15 -18.44
N MET A 91 -12.26 15.32 -18.12
CA MET A 91 -11.08 15.87 -18.78
C MET A 91 -9.86 15.56 -17.91
N LEU A 92 -8.93 14.75 -18.39
CA LEU A 92 -7.69 14.41 -17.66
C LEU A 92 -6.45 14.96 -18.37
N PRO A 93 -5.41 15.37 -17.64
CA PRO A 93 -4.14 15.72 -18.25
C PRO A 93 -3.45 14.46 -18.81
N VAL A 94 -2.81 14.58 -19.96
CA VAL A 94 -2.16 13.46 -20.67
C VAL A 94 -0.70 13.78 -21.00
N GLY A 95 0.11 12.74 -21.26
CA GLY A 95 1.52 12.89 -21.61
C GLY A 95 2.31 13.66 -20.55
N SER A 96 2.80 14.85 -20.92
CA SER A 96 3.55 15.75 -20.01
C SER A 96 2.66 16.61 -19.10
N GLY A 97 1.35 16.58 -19.30
CA GLY A 97 0.37 17.39 -18.56
C GLY A 97 0.04 18.75 -19.19
N LYS A 98 0.64 19.08 -20.34
CA LYS A 98 0.33 20.31 -21.11
C LYS A 98 -1.00 20.23 -21.88
N GLU A 99 -1.44 19.02 -22.16
CA GLU A 99 -2.68 18.73 -22.90
C GLU A 99 -3.67 18.04 -21.98
N ARG A 100 -4.96 18.25 -22.25
CA ARG A 100 -6.05 17.52 -21.58
C ARG A 100 -6.87 16.80 -22.64
N LYS A 101 -7.25 15.56 -22.33
CA LYS A 101 -8.12 14.76 -23.18
C LYS A 101 -9.43 14.46 -22.49
N ARG A 102 -10.52 14.52 -23.27
CA ARG A 102 -11.85 14.09 -22.83
C ARG A 102 -11.95 12.58 -22.94
N PHE A 103 -12.45 11.96 -21.88
CA PHE A 103 -12.82 10.55 -21.86
C PHE A 103 -14.27 10.45 -21.42
N ASP A 104 -15.09 9.73 -22.18
CA ASP A 104 -16.50 9.54 -21.91
C ASP A 104 -16.79 8.16 -21.31
N ARG A 105 -17.93 8.02 -20.64
CA ARG A 105 -18.51 6.76 -20.13
C ARG A 105 -17.54 5.97 -19.25
N LEU A 106 -17.07 6.60 -18.18
CA LEU A 106 -16.09 6.01 -17.28
C LEU A 106 -16.73 5.46 -16.02
N SER A 107 -16.03 4.51 -15.41
CA SER A 107 -16.18 4.13 -14.00
C SER A 107 -14.82 3.92 -13.37
N LEU A 108 -14.74 4.01 -12.03
CA LEU A 108 -13.56 3.54 -11.32
C LEU A 108 -13.37 2.04 -11.55
N ALA A 109 -12.11 1.61 -11.60
CA ALA A 109 -11.78 0.19 -11.62
C ALA A 109 -12.25 -0.45 -10.30
N THR A 110 -13.12 -1.43 -10.43
CA THR A 110 -13.59 -2.34 -9.39
C THR A 110 -13.61 -3.74 -10.00
N PRO A 111 -13.73 -4.82 -9.21
CA PRO A 111 -13.86 -6.18 -9.75
C PRO A 111 -14.95 -6.28 -10.82
N ALA A 112 -16.07 -5.56 -10.68
CA ALA A 112 -17.15 -5.57 -11.67
C ALA A 112 -16.75 -4.89 -13.00
N THR A 113 -16.06 -3.74 -12.95
CA THR A 113 -15.76 -2.96 -14.16
C THR A 113 -14.54 -3.47 -14.92
N VAL A 114 -13.65 -4.23 -14.28
CA VAL A 114 -12.48 -4.83 -14.96
C VAL A 114 -12.73 -6.21 -15.56
N LYS A 115 -13.89 -6.84 -15.29
CA LYS A 115 -14.28 -8.13 -15.88
C LYS A 115 -14.26 -8.14 -17.41
N GLN A 116 -14.55 -7.00 -18.04
CA GLN A 116 -14.45 -6.84 -19.50
C GLN A 116 -13.05 -7.13 -20.06
N PHE A 117 -12.01 -7.07 -19.21
CA PHE A 117 -10.62 -7.40 -19.55
C PHE A 117 -10.20 -8.82 -19.12
N GLY A 118 -11.14 -9.65 -18.64
CA GLY A 118 -10.84 -10.98 -18.12
C GLY A 118 -10.11 -10.96 -16.77
N LEU A 119 -10.43 -9.97 -15.92
CA LEU A 119 -9.83 -9.79 -14.60
C LEU A 119 -10.90 -9.96 -13.51
N ASP A 120 -10.53 -10.65 -12.42
CA ASP A 120 -11.46 -11.03 -11.35
C ASP A 120 -11.38 -10.12 -10.11
N GLY A 121 -10.49 -9.11 -10.14
CA GLY A 121 -10.28 -8.19 -9.03
C GLY A 121 -9.33 -8.71 -7.95
N ASP A 122 -8.55 -9.75 -8.25
CA ASP A 122 -7.40 -10.19 -7.45
C ASP A 122 -6.14 -9.37 -7.80
N TYR A 123 -5.01 -9.68 -7.16
CA TYR A 123 -3.72 -9.15 -7.60
C TYR A 123 -3.41 -9.67 -9.01
N ALA A 124 -3.24 -8.77 -9.97
CA ALA A 124 -2.88 -9.15 -11.34
C ALA A 124 -1.68 -8.35 -11.85
N LEU A 125 -0.77 -9.01 -12.57
CA LEU A 125 0.23 -8.29 -13.37
C LEU A 125 -0.41 -7.98 -14.71
N VAL A 126 -0.47 -6.70 -15.06
CA VAL A 126 -1.20 -6.23 -16.23
C VAL A 126 -0.33 -5.36 -17.12
N GLU A 127 -0.50 -5.54 -18.43
CA GLU A 127 -0.09 -4.56 -19.44
C GLU A 127 -1.26 -3.58 -19.64
N VAL A 128 -0.97 -2.28 -19.54
CA VAL A 128 -1.98 -1.22 -19.58
C VAL A 128 -1.64 -0.21 -20.66
N GLU A 129 -2.64 0.15 -21.47
CA GLU A 129 -2.61 1.33 -22.34
C GLU A 129 -3.21 2.52 -21.58
N VAL A 130 -2.37 3.53 -21.31
CA VAL A 130 -2.69 4.69 -20.48
C VAL A 130 -3.15 5.85 -21.36
N ASN A 131 -4.36 6.34 -21.11
CA ASN A 131 -4.93 7.53 -21.76
C ASN A 131 -4.90 7.44 -23.30
N ASP A 132 -5.33 6.30 -23.86
CA ASP A 132 -5.25 5.97 -25.29
C ASP A 132 -3.82 6.05 -25.86
N GLY A 133 -2.82 5.61 -25.09
CA GLY A 133 -1.42 5.60 -25.50
C GLY A 133 -0.69 6.93 -25.32
N LEU A 134 -1.35 7.96 -24.79
CA LEU A 134 -0.73 9.27 -24.55
C LEU A 134 0.07 9.33 -23.25
N GLY A 135 -0.13 8.36 -22.35
CA GLY A 135 0.52 8.36 -21.03
C GLY A 135 -0.14 9.34 -20.06
N SER A 136 0.40 9.44 -18.85
CA SER A 136 -0.15 10.27 -17.78
C SER A 136 0.97 11.04 -17.09
N PRO A 137 0.78 12.32 -16.75
CA PRO A 137 1.73 13.05 -15.92
C PRO A 137 1.81 12.45 -14.49
N PRO A 138 2.65 13.00 -13.61
CA PRO A 138 2.68 12.73 -12.16
C PRO A 138 1.37 13.01 -11.38
N ASP A 139 0.24 12.46 -11.83
CA ASP A 139 -1.09 12.66 -11.27
C ASP A 139 -1.63 11.40 -10.56
N ASP A 140 -2.66 11.56 -9.74
CA ASP A 140 -3.19 10.50 -8.90
C ASP A 140 -4.05 9.45 -9.62
N SER A 141 -4.40 9.73 -10.88
CA SER A 141 -5.34 8.94 -11.66
C SER A 141 -5.06 8.99 -13.15
N PHE A 142 -5.59 8.01 -13.89
CA PHE A 142 -5.53 7.94 -15.35
C PHE A 142 -6.64 7.02 -15.89
N VAL A 143 -6.86 7.03 -17.20
CA VAL A 143 -7.77 6.10 -17.89
C VAL A 143 -6.98 4.93 -18.44
N ALA A 144 -7.33 3.70 -18.05
CA ALA A 144 -6.85 2.49 -18.70
C ALA A 144 -7.74 2.17 -19.90
N SER A 145 -7.29 2.56 -21.09
CA SER A 145 -8.05 2.37 -22.33
C SER A 145 -8.02 0.91 -22.80
N LYS A 146 -6.92 0.21 -22.49
CA LYS A 146 -6.80 -1.24 -22.64
C LYS A 146 -6.08 -1.81 -21.44
N MET A 147 -6.46 -3.01 -21.04
CA MET A 147 -5.82 -3.75 -19.96
C MET A 147 -5.78 -5.23 -20.34
N ARG A 148 -4.66 -5.89 -20.06
CA ARG A 148 -4.50 -7.32 -20.31
C ARG A 148 -3.70 -7.96 -19.18
N ARG A 149 -4.24 -9.05 -18.63
CA ARG A 149 -3.50 -9.91 -17.69
C ARG A 149 -2.29 -10.53 -18.37
N ILE A 150 -1.13 -10.47 -17.73
CA ILE A 150 0.11 -11.06 -18.25
C ILE A 150 0.80 -12.03 -17.28
N ASP A 151 0.45 -12.04 -15.99
CA ASP A 151 0.92 -13.08 -15.06
C ASP A 151 0.37 -14.47 -15.46
N GLY A 152 1.19 -15.50 -15.28
CA GLY A 152 0.92 -16.87 -15.70
C GLY A 152 1.13 -17.15 -17.19
N THR A 153 1.67 -16.20 -17.95
CA THR A 153 2.02 -16.40 -19.37
C THR A 153 3.45 -16.92 -19.53
N GLY A 154 3.83 -17.38 -20.73
CA GLY A 154 5.21 -17.83 -20.98
C GLY A 154 6.29 -16.76 -20.73
N ALA A 155 5.97 -15.48 -20.99
CA ALA A 155 6.88 -14.36 -20.73
C ALA A 155 6.92 -13.95 -19.25
N PHE A 156 5.83 -14.20 -18.50
CA PHE A 156 5.72 -13.92 -17.08
C PHE A 156 5.10 -15.13 -16.37
N PRO A 157 5.87 -16.22 -16.15
CA PRO A 157 5.33 -17.46 -15.59
C PRO A 157 4.79 -17.32 -14.16
N LEU A 158 5.27 -16.30 -13.44
CA LEU A 158 4.77 -15.92 -12.13
C LEU A 158 3.25 -15.78 -12.15
N LYS A 159 2.56 -16.43 -11.20
CA LYS A 159 1.13 -16.22 -10.93
C LYS A 159 1.01 -15.30 -9.72
N LEU A 160 0.63 -14.05 -9.94
CA LEU A 160 0.81 -13.00 -8.94
C LEU A 160 0.04 -13.23 -7.62
N PRO A 161 -1.25 -13.67 -7.63
CA PRO A 161 -1.97 -13.92 -6.38
C PRO A 161 -1.28 -14.96 -5.49
N GLN A 162 -0.81 -16.05 -6.09
CA GLN A 162 -0.18 -17.16 -5.39
C GLN A 162 1.18 -16.77 -4.83
N PHE A 163 1.92 -15.93 -5.56
CA PHE A 163 3.19 -15.40 -5.07
C PHE A 163 2.99 -14.45 -3.90
N VAL A 164 2.05 -13.50 -4.00
CA VAL A 164 1.75 -12.56 -2.89
C VAL A 164 1.36 -13.33 -1.63
N GLU A 165 0.57 -14.39 -1.76
CA GLU A 165 0.20 -15.25 -0.64
C GLU A 165 1.40 -16.02 -0.07
N ALA A 166 2.27 -16.56 -0.94
CA ALA A 166 3.48 -17.25 -0.48
C ALA A 166 4.42 -16.31 0.32
N VAL A 167 4.61 -15.07 -0.11
CA VAL A 167 5.44 -14.10 0.62
C VAL A 167 4.75 -13.54 1.86
N ARG A 168 3.41 -13.51 1.90
CA ARG A 168 2.64 -13.24 3.13
C ARG A 168 2.92 -14.30 4.18
N ASN A 169 2.83 -15.58 3.81
CA ASN A 169 3.11 -16.68 4.73
C ASN A 169 4.54 -16.62 5.28
N LYS A 170 5.53 -16.32 4.43
CA LYS A 170 6.91 -16.04 4.89
C LYS A 170 6.98 -14.88 5.87
N TYR A 171 6.22 -13.82 5.65
CA TYR A 171 6.19 -12.67 6.56
C TYR A 171 5.54 -13.00 7.91
N GLU A 172 4.49 -13.82 7.92
CA GLU A 172 3.85 -14.31 9.14
C GLU A 172 4.78 -15.22 9.95
N GLU A 173 5.58 -16.05 9.27
CA GLU A 173 6.63 -16.84 9.91
C GLU A 173 7.70 -15.94 10.55
N PHE A 174 8.20 -14.94 9.81
CA PHE A 174 9.10 -13.92 10.35
C PHE A 174 8.53 -13.21 11.59
N GLN A 175 7.22 -12.87 11.58
CA GLN A 175 6.54 -12.28 12.74
C GLN A 175 6.57 -13.21 13.97
N LYS A 176 6.35 -14.51 13.77
CA LYS A 176 6.39 -15.52 14.85
C LYS A 176 7.81 -15.67 15.39
N ASP A 177 8.80 -15.77 14.52
CA ASP A 177 10.21 -15.90 14.90
C ASP A 177 10.72 -14.66 15.62
N SER A 178 10.19 -13.48 15.27
CA SER A 178 10.54 -12.20 15.87
C SER A 178 9.70 -11.84 17.10
N ALA A 179 8.75 -12.67 17.53
CA ALA A 179 7.78 -12.34 18.57
C ALA A 179 8.45 -11.85 19.86
N LYS A 180 9.52 -12.51 20.30
CA LYS A 180 10.28 -12.10 21.49
C LYS A 180 10.87 -10.70 21.35
N LEU A 181 11.50 -10.39 20.20
CA LEU A 181 12.10 -9.07 19.95
C LEU A 181 11.03 -7.98 19.84
N ILE A 182 9.87 -8.32 19.29
CA ILE A 182 8.70 -7.44 19.19
C ILE A 182 8.19 -7.08 20.60
N ASP A 183 8.00 -8.08 21.46
CA ASP A 183 7.54 -7.86 22.84
C ASP A 183 8.57 -7.11 23.68
N GLU A 184 9.87 -7.39 23.52
CA GLU A 184 10.94 -6.62 24.14
C GLU A 184 10.95 -5.16 23.68
N GLY A 185 10.77 -4.91 22.38
CA GLY A 185 10.65 -3.56 21.82
C GLY A 185 9.43 -2.81 22.39
N LEU A 186 8.28 -3.48 22.47
CA LEU A 186 7.07 -2.91 23.07
C LEU A 186 7.28 -2.59 24.56
N GLY A 187 7.93 -3.48 25.31
CA GLY A 187 8.26 -3.27 26.72
C GLY A 187 9.15 -2.05 26.92
N LYS A 188 10.22 -1.90 26.12
CA LYS A 188 11.11 -0.73 26.13
C LYS A 188 10.36 0.56 25.80
N ALA A 189 9.49 0.52 24.80
CA ALA A 189 8.68 1.68 24.41
C ALA A 189 7.68 2.08 25.52
N ALA A 190 7.09 1.09 26.19
CA ALA A 190 6.19 1.28 27.32
C ALA A 190 6.91 1.92 28.52
N GLU A 191 8.06 1.35 28.92
CA GLU A 191 8.86 1.85 30.04
C GLU A 191 9.28 3.31 29.80
N ALA A 192 9.79 3.62 28.61
CA ALA A 192 10.20 4.97 28.24
C ALA A 192 9.04 5.99 28.29
N MET A 193 7.83 5.60 27.88
CA MET A 193 6.70 6.53 27.74
C MET A 193 5.82 6.61 29.00
N LEU A 194 5.59 5.50 29.66
CA LEU A 194 4.66 5.36 30.78
C LEU A 194 5.33 5.35 32.16
N LYS A 195 6.65 5.09 32.24
CA LYS A 195 7.36 4.89 33.52
C LYS A 195 6.69 3.76 34.32
N ASN A 196 5.95 4.09 35.38
CA ASN A 196 5.26 3.14 36.26
C ASN A 196 3.75 3.02 35.96
N GLU A 197 3.27 3.70 34.94
CA GLU A 197 1.85 3.67 34.56
C GLU A 197 1.55 2.46 33.67
N LYS A 198 0.35 1.89 33.80
CA LYS A 198 -0.11 0.80 32.93
C LYS A 198 -0.78 1.35 31.67
N PRO A 199 -0.63 0.69 30.50
CA PRO A 199 -1.44 0.99 29.33
C PRO A 199 -2.93 0.76 29.64
N THR A 200 -3.81 1.52 28.98
CA THR A 200 -5.27 1.49 29.19
C THR A 200 -6.05 1.18 27.91
N GLY A 201 -5.37 1.10 26.76
CA GLY A 201 -5.97 0.79 25.46
C GLY A 201 -5.82 -0.65 25.02
N PRO A 202 -6.59 -1.08 24.00
CA PRO A 202 -6.26 -2.30 23.28
C PRO A 202 -4.94 -2.10 22.52
N ARG A 203 -4.13 -3.16 22.47
CA ARG A 203 -3.01 -3.24 21.52
C ARG A 203 -3.58 -3.34 20.11
N GLU A 204 -3.20 -2.44 19.21
CA GLU A 204 -3.64 -2.45 17.82
C GLU A 204 -2.50 -2.91 16.91
N LYS A 205 -2.83 -3.71 15.88
CA LYS A 205 -1.90 -4.11 14.82
C LYS A 205 -2.39 -3.50 13.52
N GLU A 206 -1.55 -2.69 12.89
CA GLU A 206 -1.75 -2.17 11.54
C GLU A 206 -0.75 -2.87 10.62
N GLU A 207 -1.24 -3.61 9.63
CA GLU A 207 -0.42 -4.25 8.61
C GLU A 207 -0.71 -3.64 7.24
N VAL A 208 0.37 -3.32 6.52
CA VAL A 208 0.31 -2.66 5.22
C VAL A 208 1.12 -3.46 4.22
N ILE A 209 0.52 -3.71 3.06
CA ILE A 209 1.15 -4.43 1.96
C ILE A 209 1.24 -3.52 0.75
N PHE A 210 2.47 -3.28 0.32
CA PHE A 210 2.78 -2.53 -0.89
C PHE A 210 3.26 -3.48 -1.98
N VAL A 211 2.57 -3.51 -3.12
CA VAL A 211 2.91 -4.35 -4.28
C VAL A 211 3.07 -3.47 -5.50
N SER A 212 4.20 -3.58 -6.21
CA SER A 212 4.46 -2.77 -7.40
C SER A 212 5.38 -3.50 -8.38
N TRP A 213 5.21 -3.26 -9.67
CA TRP A 213 6.12 -3.74 -10.72
C TRP A 213 7.10 -2.64 -11.12
N ASN A 214 8.40 -2.93 -11.12
CA ASN A 214 9.43 -2.02 -11.60
C ASN A 214 9.76 -2.34 -13.07
N ASN A 215 9.41 -1.45 -13.98
CA ASN A 215 9.63 -1.63 -15.42
C ASN A 215 11.11 -1.54 -15.82
N ASN A 216 11.96 -0.86 -15.04
CA ASN A 216 13.38 -0.70 -15.38
C ASN A 216 14.18 -1.97 -15.03
N THR A 217 13.87 -2.60 -13.90
CA THR A 217 14.54 -3.82 -13.45
C THR A 217 13.77 -5.09 -13.83
N GLU A 218 12.54 -4.93 -14.31
CA GLU A 218 11.59 -6.00 -14.57
C GLU A 218 11.40 -6.93 -13.36
N ARG A 219 11.23 -6.30 -12.18
CA ARG A 219 11.06 -6.98 -10.91
C ARG A 219 9.75 -6.61 -10.24
N LEU A 220 9.13 -7.60 -9.61
CA LEU A 220 8.04 -7.39 -8.67
C LEU A 220 8.63 -7.02 -7.31
N HIS A 221 8.10 -5.96 -6.70
CA HIS A 221 8.42 -5.57 -5.33
C HIS A 221 7.19 -5.81 -4.46
N VAL A 222 7.37 -6.56 -3.37
CA VAL A 222 6.34 -6.77 -2.33
C VAL A 222 6.92 -6.35 -0.99
N ARG A 223 6.25 -5.45 -0.27
CA ARG A 223 6.72 -4.93 1.02
C ARG A 223 5.62 -5.03 2.05
N PHE A 224 5.96 -5.61 3.19
CA PHE A 224 5.10 -5.74 4.36
C PHE A 224 5.63 -4.83 5.45
N ARG A 225 4.78 -3.93 5.95
CA ARG A 225 5.07 -3.09 7.12
C ARG A 225 4.03 -3.38 8.19
N THR A 226 4.47 -3.73 9.39
CA THR A 226 3.61 -3.86 10.56
C THR A 226 3.95 -2.79 11.56
N ARG A 227 2.92 -2.17 12.09
CA ARG A 227 2.98 -1.28 13.25
C ARG A 227 2.12 -1.86 14.35
N ILE A 228 2.71 -2.10 15.51
CA ILE A 228 1.96 -2.50 16.71
C ILE A 228 1.95 -1.30 17.65
N THR A 229 0.76 -0.86 18.04
CA THR A 229 0.56 0.31 18.89
C THR A 229 -0.10 -0.10 20.19
N ASP A 230 0.27 0.59 21.26
CA ASP A 230 -0.33 0.47 22.58
C ASP A 230 -0.27 1.86 23.24
N GLY A 231 -0.97 2.05 24.35
CA GLY A 231 -0.99 3.34 24.98
C GLY A 231 -1.79 3.45 26.26
N ARG A 232 -1.52 4.54 26.96
CA ARG A 232 -2.39 5.06 27.99
C ARG A 232 -3.27 6.13 27.38
N TYR A 233 -4.45 5.71 26.95
CA TYR A 233 -5.44 6.59 26.34
C TYR A 233 -6.45 7.10 27.35
N GLN A 234 -6.88 8.32 27.12
CA GLN A 234 -8.11 8.90 27.64
C GLN A 234 -9.07 9.07 26.46
N TYR A 235 -10.35 8.91 26.73
CA TYR A 235 -11.41 9.07 25.75
C TYR A 235 -12.22 10.29 26.15
N ALA A 236 -12.56 11.12 25.15
CA ALA A 236 -13.50 12.22 25.30
C ALA A 236 -14.94 11.68 25.47
N GLY A 237 -15.20 10.94 26.55
CA GLY A 237 -16.47 10.24 26.79
C GLY A 237 -17.64 11.21 26.89
N GLY A 238 -18.64 11.02 26.03
CA GLY A 238 -19.95 11.72 26.14
C GLY A 238 -19.98 13.18 25.71
N VAL A 239 -18.84 13.80 25.36
CA VAL A 239 -18.88 15.10 24.68
C VAL A 239 -19.35 14.82 23.25
N ASN A 240 -20.57 15.27 22.93
CA ASN A 240 -21.01 15.37 21.55
C ASN A 240 -20.06 16.37 20.88
N ILE A 241 -18.97 15.88 20.28
CA ILE A 241 -18.09 16.72 19.49
C ILE A 241 -18.91 17.04 18.25
N GLU A 242 -19.60 18.18 18.28
CA GLU A 242 -19.99 18.87 17.06
C GLU A 242 -18.69 19.18 16.34
N LEU A 243 -18.24 18.22 15.52
CA LEU A 243 -17.39 18.51 14.38
C LEU A 243 -18.16 19.62 13.68
N GLY A 244 -17.64 20.85 13.74
CA GLY A 244 -18.30 22.04 13.21
C GLY A 244 -18.85 21.80 11.80
N PRO A 245 -19.76 22.66 11.30
CA PRO A 245 -20.53 22.41 10.09
C PRO A 245 -19.64 21.77 9.04
N ALA A 246 -19.99 20.54 8.65
CA ALA A 246 -19.24 19.81 7.64
C ALA A 246 -18.99 20.79 6.48
N PRO A 247 -17.73 20.99 6.04
CA PRO A 247 -17.47 21.94 4.97
C PRO A 247 -18.43 21.62 3.83
N ALA A 248 -19.18 22.63 3.37
CA ALA A 248 -20.28 22.45 2.44
C ALA A 248 -19.84 21.51 1.32
N ASN A 249 -20.50 20.34 1.27
CA ASN A 249 -20.18 19.25 0.35
C ASN A 249 -20.26 19.77 -1.10
N THR A 250 -19.13 20.19 -1.64
CA THR A 250 -18.82 20.11 -3.07
C THR A 250 -18.32 18.70 -3.43
N ALA A 251 -18.48 17.75 -2.51
CA ALA A 251 -18.03 16.39 -2.66
C ALA A 251 -18.78 15.68 -3.80
N LYS A 252 -18.00 15.29 -4.80
CA LYS A 252 -18.38 14.41 -5.91
C LYS A 252 -19.04 13.12 -5.38
N PRO A 253 -19.88 12.45 -6.19
CA PRO A 253 -20.46 11.15 -5.83
C PRO A 253 -19.37 10.17 -5.33
N GLY A 254 -19.52 9.64 -4.11
CA GLY A 254 -18.62 8.63 -3.55
C GLY A 254 -17.97 8.92 -2.19
N THR A 255 -18.18 10.10 -1.58
CA THR A 255 -17.67 10.36 -0.22
C THR A 255 -18.58 9.77 0.83
N ALA A 256 -18.17 8.63 1.40
CA ALA A 256 -18.79 8.07 2.59
C ALA A 256 -18.73 9.08 3.76
N PRO A 257 -19.76 9.14 4.62
CA PRO A 257 -19.70 9.96 5.83
C PRO A 257 -18.50 9.53 6.70
N PRO A 258 -17.83 10.47 7.39
CA PRO A 258 -16.68 10.13 8.21
C PRO A 258 -17.08 9.11 9.27
N PRO A 259 -16.29 8.05 9.48
CA PRO A 259 -16.59 7.02 10.47
C PRO A 259 -16.73 7.67 11.85
N ARG A 260 -17.88 7.47 12.49
CA ARG A 260 -18.05 7.81 13.91
C ARG A 260 -17.21 6.81 14.71
N LEU A 261 -16.13 7.28 15.33
CA LEU A 261 -15.34 6.42 16.21
C LEU A 261 -16.23 5.99 17.39
N PRO A 262 -16.43 4.69 17.63
CA PRO A 262 -17.37 4.20 18.65
C PRO A 262 -17.04 4.70 20.06
N ASN A 263 -15.78 5.10 20.32
CA ASN A 263 -15.31 5.58 21.63
C ASN A 263 -14.91 7.07 21.62
N GLY A 264 -15.26 7.83 20.58
CA GLY A 264 -14.87 9.24 20.44
C GLY A 264 -13.38 9.44 20.08
N LEU A 265 -12.90 10.69 20.17
CA LEU A 265 -11.49 11.02 19.94
C LEU A 265 -10.63 10.55 21.11
N ARG A 266 -9.62 9.70 20.81
CA ARG A 266 -8.60 9.27 21.78
C ARG A 266 -7.48 10.29 21.88
N TYR A 267 -6.99 10.53 23.09
CA TYR A 267 -5.80 11.33 23.36
C TYR A 267 -4.97 10.69 24.49
N GLY A 268 -3.76 11.18 24.75
CA GLY A 268 -2.86 10.62 25.76
C GLY A 268 -1.54 10.11 25.18
N LYS A 269 -0.97 9.08 25.81
CA LYS A 269 0.37 8.58 25.47
C LYS A 269 0.25 7.35 24.59
N GLN A 270 0.81 7.41 23.38
CA GLN A 270 0.91 6.28 22.47
C GLN A 270 2.37 5.85 22.34
N PHE A 271 2.62 4.56 22.29
CA PHE A 271 3.91 3.98 21.97
C PHE A 271 3.72 2.72 21.13
N GLY A 272 4.80 2.14 20.65
CA GLY A 272 4.71 0.93 19.85
C GLY A 272 6.01 0.55 19.19
N VAL A 273 5.92 -0.42 18.29
CA VAL A 273 7.01 -0.86 17.42
C VAL A 273 6.60 -0.86 15.97
N GLU A 274 7.56 -0.62 15.08
CA GLU A 274 7.40 -0.74 13.64
C GLU A 274 8.50 -1.63 13.06
N PHE A 275 8.13 -2.53 12.16
CA PHE A 275 9.04 -3.48 11.51
C PHE A 275 8.43 -4.01 10.20
N GLY A 276 9.19 -4.75 9.41
CA GLY A 276 8.72 -5.20 8.11
C GLY A 276 9.70 -6.06 7.31
N MET A 277 9.22 -6.58 6.18
CA MET A 277 10.02 -7.35 5.21
C MET A 277 9.71 -6.86 3.79
N ALA A 278 10.74 -6.80 2.96
CA ALA A 278 10.64 -6.48 1.54
C ALA A 278 11.23 -7.63 0.71
N TYR A 279 10.49 -8.01 -0.32
CA TYR A 279 10.84 -9.06 -1.26
C TYR A 279 10.90 -8.45 -2.67
N GLU A 280 11.96 -8.75 -3.41
CA GLU A 280 12.00 -8.53 -4.85
C GLU A 280 12.00 -9.89 -5.56
N ALA A 281 11.15 -10.04 -6.58
CA ALA A 281 11.09 -11.24 -7.39
C ALA A 281 11.28 -10.95 -8.88
N ALA A 282 11.90 -11.89 -9.58
CA ALA A 282 12.01 -11.90 -11.03
C ALA A 282 10.67 -12.28 -11.71
N LYS A 283 10.61 -12.18 -13.05
CA LYS A 283 9.44 -12.55 -13.88
C LYS A 283 8.95 -13.99 -13.67
N ASP A 284 9.85 -14.90 -13.30
CA ASP A 284 9.54 -16.31 -13.04
C ASP A 284 9.06 -16.57 -11.60
N GLY A 285 9.00 -15.54 -10.76
CA GLY A 285 8.56 -15.64 -9.37
C GLY A 285 9.66 -15.98 -8.38
N LYS A 286 10.92 -16.15 -8.82
CA LYS A 286 12.02 -16.38 -7.88
C LYS A 286 12.35 -15.11 -7.12
N ILE A 287 12.40 -15.22 -5.79
CA ILE A 287 12.85 -14.15 -4.92
C ILE A 287 14.35 -13.96 -5.16
N VAL A 288 14.73 -12.77 -5.62
CA VAL A 288 16.11 -12.39 -5.94
C VAL A 288 16.73 -11.49 -4.87
N ARG A 289 15.91 -10.90 -4.00
CA ARG A 289 16.35 -10.08 -2.88
C ARG A 289 15.35 -10.12 -1.75
N GLU A 290 15.86 -10.20 -0.53
CA GLU A 290 15.12 -10.06 0.71
C GLU A 290 15.76 -8.96 1.55
N ALA A 291 14.95 -8.14 2.20
CA ALA A 291 15.41 -7.04 3.04
C ALA A 291 14.48 -6.84 4.23
N SER A 292 15.04 -6.56 5.39
CA SER A 292 14.28 -6.31 6.62
C SER A 292 14.16 -4.82 6.91
N LEU A 293 13.00 -4.40 7.42
CA LEU A 293 12.84 -3.17 8.18
C LEU A 293 13.00 -3.52 9.67
N PRO A 294 14.11 -3.12 10.32
CA PRO A 294 14.39 -3.47 11.70
C PRO A 294 13.27 -3.02 12.64
N ILE A 295 13.10 -3.78 13.73
CA ILE A 295 12.20 -3.44 14.82
C ILE A 295 12.72 -2.17 15.48
N GLU A 296 11.94 -1.09 15.37
CA GLU A 296 12.20 0.14 16.10
C GLU A 296 10.99 0.57 16.91
N THR A 297 11.28 1.07 18.10
CA THR A 297 10.28 1.64 19.00
C THR A 297 9.93 3.05 18.58
N PHE A 298 8.68 3.44 18.73
CA PHE A 298 8.25 4.83 18.61
C PHE A 298 7.36 5.22 19.80
N SER A 299 7.29 6.51 20.06
CA SER A 299 6.32 7.09 21.00
C SER A 299 5.78 8.41 20.47
N ARG A 300 4.56 8.75 20.88
CA ARG A 300 3.87 9.97 20.49
C ARG A 300 2.90 10.39 21.58
N GLN A 301 2.90 11.68 21.92
CA GLN A 301 1.80 12.29 22.65
C GLN A 301 0.66 12.60 21.66
N LEU A 302 -0.50 12.01 21.89
CA LEU A 302 -1.73 12.39 21.22
C LEU A 302 -2.33 13.60 21.97
N PRO A 303 -2.46 14.76 21.30
CA PRO A 303 -2.97 15.97 21.94
C PRO A 303 -4.43 15.78 22.35
N ALA A 304 -4.82 16.38 23.47
CA ALA A 304 -6.23 16.48 23.84
C ALA A 304 -6.97 17.34 22.79
N PRO A 305 -8.25 17.03 22.48
CA PRO A 305 -9.08 17.91 21.66
C PRO A 305 -9.14 19.32 22.23
N ALA A 306 -9.00 20.34 21.37
CA ALA A 306 -8.97 21.76 21.77
C ALA A 306 -10.23 22.23 22.53
N ILE A 307 -11.34 21.49 22.43
CA ILE A 307 -12.57 21.78 23.18
C ILE A 307 -12.37 21.69 24.70
N PHE A 308 -11.39 20.89 25.17
CA PHE A 308 -11.08 20.75 26.59
C PHE A 308 -10.27 21.94 27.14
N ASP A 309 -9.61 22.73 26.30
CA ASP A 309 -8.83 23.90 26.72
C ASP A 309 -9.69 25.17 26.91
N ARG A 310 -10.99 25.14 26.55
CA ARG A 310 -11.86 26.33 26.51
C ARG A 310 -12.35 26.87 27.87
N ALA A 311 -11.93 26.33 29.01
CA ALA A 311 -12.41 26.83 30.30
C ALA A 311 -11.32 26.89 31.38
N LYS A 312 -10.57 27.99 31.39
CA LYS A 312 -10.29 28.66 32.66
C LYS A 312 -10.94 30.03 32.59
N PRO A 313 -12.07 30.29 33.28
CA PRO A 313 -12.55 31.65 33.43
C PRO A 313 -11.39 32.48 33.99
N LYS A 314 -11.07 33.60 33.34
CA LYS A 314 -10.15 34.59 33.90
C LYS A 314 -10.79 35.04 35.22
N LYS A 315 -10.15 34.72 36.34
CA LYS A 315 -10.46 35.35 37.62
C LYS A 315 -10.05 36.81 37.58
#